data_AF-A0A7E4ZS36-F1
#
_entry.id   AF-A0A7E4ZS36-F1
#
_cell.length_a   1.000
_cell.length_b   1.000
_cell.length_c   1.000
_cell.angle_alpha   90.00
_cell.angle_beta   90.00
_cell.angle_gamma   90.00
#
_symmetry.space_group_name_H-M   'P 1'
#
loop_
_entity.id
_entity.type
_entity.pdbx_description
1 polymer ?
#
loop_
_entity_poly.entity_id
_entity_poly.type
_entity_poly.pdbx_seq_one_letter_code
_entity_poly.pdbx_strand_id
1 'polypeptide(L)'
;MSSNEAKAVQPIKDKITVILNRFLLTEMKPGESHSTPKIKVPLSDGLQWWIVFYPNGEDASDKAHLSIYLAVNKPAKPKFSFAIDGTSIQFAQNATSSSTCWGHRKYASHSQLRPLFRGGVLNIRCSVEFQVGVPLSFLKARLFESCSHVDTDLELVMESGSVKVHKSLLSLISPVFHAMFLHDTVELKSKKVEITDFDFDVVKAAIDFCYDRAELLSVELIVGMLRFGDKYDIKTITVQLETILPCNLTIATFCLIVQYAYDCSRPGLLSECSKFFKRHQLQITAMGTFAALPPQLVVNVLKGAFHLKTTLDVLHFAINDVGLRFVVNHLESPIFQSLSSDNFCRVVNYAWQCSRDELKQACAKFLNDNRVAVTKLDSFTKLSPEVMCDLFKLANNS
;
A
#
# COMPACT_ATOMS: atom_id res chain seq x y z
N MET A 1 -14.83 37.39 21.34
CA MET A 1 -15.65 36.62 20.38
C MET A 1 -15.48 37.23 19.00
N SER A 2 -14.58 36.68 18.20
CA SER A 2 -14.67 36.73 16.73
C SER A 2 -14.18 35.37 16.24
N SER A 3 -15.10 34.64 15.62
CA SER A 3 -14.90 33.33 15.04
C SER A 3 -13.92 33.43 13.87
N ASN A 4 -12.73 32.85 14.02
CA ASN A 4 -11.87 32.52 12.88
C ASN A 4 -12.52 31.35 12.12
N GLU A 5 -13.44 31.68 11.22
CA GLU A 5 -13.88 30.75 10.20
C GLU A 5 -12.67 30.37 9.34
N ALA A 6 -12.34 29.09 9.34
CA ALA A 6 -11.40 28.52 8.38
C ALA A 6 -11.89 28.88 6.97
N LYS A 7 -11.17 29.76 6.26
CA LYS A 7 -11.45 30.06 4.86
C LYS A 7 -11.34 28.76 4.08
N ALA A 8 -12.49 28.20 3.69
CA ALA A 8 -12.57 27.05 2.81
C ALA A 8 -11.73 27.31 1.56
N VAL A 9 -10.81 26.39 1.26
CA VAL A 9 -10.02 26.41 0.03
C VAL A 9 -10.98 26.51 -1.14
N GLN A 10 -10.86 27.56 -1.96
CA GLN A 10 -11.75 27.75 -3.09
C GLN A 10 -11.56 26.63 -4.12
N PRO A 11 -12.64 26.03 -4.65
CA PRO A 11 -12.53 24.97 -5.64
C PRO A 11 -11.89 25.53 -6.92
N ILE A 12 -11.00 24.73 -7.51
CA ILE A 12 -10.41 25.07 -8.81
C ILE A 12 -11.50 24.88 -9.86
N LYS A 13 -11.78 25.96 -10.60
CA LYS A 13 -12.76 25.96 -11.68
C LYS A 13 -12.02 25.94 -13.01
N ASP A 14 -12.24 24.89 -13.78
CA ASP A 14 -11.69 24.77 -15.12
C ASP A 14 -12.79 24.70 -16.16
N LYS A 15 -12.49 25.11 -17.40
CA LYS A 15 -13.50 25.26 -18.46
C LYS A 15 -13.09 24.51 -19.71
N ILE A 16 -13.93 23.55 -20.11
CA ILE A 16 -13.83 22.85 -21.39
C ILE A 16 -14.81 23.49 -22.36
N THR A 17 -14.33 24.03 -23.48
CA THR A 17 -15.19 24.57 -24.53
C THR A 17 -15.20 23.65 -25.74
N VAL A 18 -16.40 23.33 -26.23
CA VAL A 18 -16.66 22.49 -27.40
C VAL A 18 -17.42 23.31 -28.42
N ILE A 19 -17.04 23.16 -29.69
CA ILE A 19 -17.69 23.84 -30.80
C ILE A 19 -18.39 22.78 -31.63
N LEU A 20 -19.72 22.86 -31.73
CA LEU A 20 -20.54 22.00 -32.56
C LEU A 20 -20.95 22.73 -33.84
N ASN A 21 -20.75 22.09 -34.98
CA ASN A 21 -21.19 22.63 -36.26
C ASN A 21 -22.55 22.05 -36.63
N ARG A 22 -23.43 22.87 -37.23
CA ARG A 22 -24.76 22.47 -37.71
C ARG A 22 -24.70 21.26 -38.63
N PHE A 23 -23.63 21.17 -39.42
CA PHE A 23 -23.31 20.05 -40.30
C PHE A 23 -23.27 18.70 -39.56
N LEU A 24 -22.70 18.65 -38.35
CA LEU A 24 -22.60 17.41 -37.55
C LEU A 24 -23.99 16.89 -37.12
N LEU A 25 -24.96 17.78 -36.89
CA LEU A 25 -26.33 17.39 -36.54
C LEU A 25 -27.11 16.82 -37.73
N THR A 26 -26.75 17.17 -38.96
CA THR A 26 -27.54 16.74 -40.14
C THR A 26 -26.99 15.49 -40.81
N GLU A 27 -25.71 15.19 -40.65
CA GLU A 27 -25.08 14.04 -41.31
C GLU A 27 -24.98 12.79 -40.45
N MET A 28 -24.83 12.94 -39.14
CA MET A 28 -24.61 11.80 -38.26
C MET A 28 -25.88 10.99 -38.04
N LYS A 29 -25.78 9.67 -37.92
CA LYS A 29 -26.93 8.81 -37.58
C LYS A 29 -27.12 8.76 -36.06
N PRO A 30 -28.33 8.44 -35.56
CA PRO A 30 -28.52 8.14 -34.14
C PRO A 30 -27.56 7.04 -33.68
N GLY A 31 -26.92 7.24 -32.52
CA GLY A 31 -25.87 6.38 -31.98
C GLY A 31 -24.45 6.70 -32.43
N GLU A 32 -24.27 7.55 -33.45
CA GLU A 32 -22.94 8.07 -33.78
C GLU A 32 -22.55 9.17 -32.80
N SER A 33 -21.33 9.06 -32.28
CA SER A 33 -20.79 9.99 -31.30
C SER A 33 -19.57 10.73 -31.83
N HIS A 34 -19.32 11.90 -31.26
CA HIS A 34 -18.06 12.60 -31.41
C HIS A 34 -17.52 12.93 -30.03
N SER A 35 -16.19 12.93 -29.92
CA SER A 35 -15.51 13.21 -28.66
C SER A 35 -14.51 14.33 -28.83
N THR A 36 -14.41 15.19 -27.82
CA THR A 36 -13.34 16.20 -27.80
C THR A 36 -11.98 15.53 -27.64
N PRO A 37 -10.88 16.22 -27.99
CA PRO A 37 -9.57 15.85 -27.50
C PRO A 37 -9.59 15.70 -25.98
N LYS A 38 -8.79 14.76 -25.48
CA LYS A 38 -8.61 14.58 -24.04
C LYS A 38 -7.84 15.76 -23.48
N ILE A 39 -8.46 16.46 -22.54
CA ILE A 39 -7.88 17.59 -21.84
C ILE A 39 -7.26 17.07 -20.55
N LYS A 40 -5.96 17.33 -20.41
CA LYS A 40 -5.29 17.17 -19.13
C LYS A 40 -5.61 18.42 -18.32
N VAL A 41 -6.29 18.23 -17.21
CA VAL A 41 -6.51 19.31 -16.25
C VAL A 41 -5.26 19.34 -15.36
N PRO A 42 -4.53 20.47 -15.30
CA PRO A 42 -3.45 20.63 -14.33
C PRO A 42 -3.99 20.28 -12.93
N LEU A 43 -3.17 19.69 -12.06
CA LEU A 43 -3.56 19.44 -10.66
C LEU A 43 -4.52 18.26 -10.42
N SER A 44 -4.69 17.34 -11.38
CA SER A 44 -5.67 16.24 -11.32
C SER A 44 -5.08 14.81 -11.37
N ASP A 45 -3.83 14.58 -10.94
CA ASP A 45 -3.21 13.24 -10.82
C ASP A 45 -3.33 12.32 -12.07
N GLY A 46 -3.01 12.91 -13.24
CA GLY A 46 -3.08 12.21 -14.52
C GLY A 46 -4.50 11.90 -15.02
N LEU A 47 -5.53 12.53 -14.43
CA LEU A 47 -6.87 12.48 -14.98
C LEU A 47 -6.92 13.19 -16.33
N GLN A 48 -7.56 12.52 -17.28
CA GLN A 48 -7.83 13.04 -18.61
C GLN A 48 -9.33 13.13 -18.77
N TRP A 49 -9.81 14.32 -19.11
CA TRP A 49 -11.23 14.63 -19.23
C TRP A 49 -11.57 14.90 -20.68
N TRP A 50 -12.74 14.46 -21.13
CA TRP A 50 -13.24 14.79 -22.46
C TRP A 50 -14.76 14.81 -22.44
N ILE A 51 -15.34 15.41 -23.47
CA ILE A 51 -16.78 15.41 -23.66
C ILE A 51 -17.09 14.49 -24.81
N VAL A 52 -18.08 13.62 -24.59
CA VAL A 52 -18.68 12.77 -25.62
C VAL A 52 -20.08 13.31 -25.88
N PHE A 53 -20.43 13.50 -27.15
CA PHE A 53 -21.77 13.92 -27.51
C PHE A 53 -22.30 13.14 -28.70
N TYR A 54 -23.62 12.98 -28.72
CA TYR A 54 -24.37 12.32 -29.78
C TYR A 54 -25.31 13.37 -30.37
N PRO A 55 -24.96 13.97 -31.52
CA PRO A 55 -25.75 15.05 -32.12
C PRO A 55 -27.22 14.68 -32.34
N ASN A 56 -27.46 13.42 -32.72
CA ASN A 56 -28.78 12.87 -33.03
C ASN A 56 -29.17 11.75 -32.07
N GLY A 57 -28.84 11.91 -30.79
CA GLY A 57 -29.21 10.98 -29.73
C GLY A 57 -28.36 9.71 -29.68
N GLU A 58 -28.31 9.10 -28.51
CA GLU A 58 -27.57 7.85 -28.26
C GLU A 58 -28.19 6.64 -28.96
N ASP A 59 -29.50 6.66 -29.21
CA ASP A 59 -30.19 5.67 -30.02
C ASP A 59 -31.38 6.26 -30.79
N ALA A 60 -32.09 5.41 -31.53
CA ALA A 60 -33.22 5.81 -32.37
C ALA A 60 -34.37 6.46 -31.59
N SER A 61 -34.52 6.19 -30.30
CA SER A 61 -35.55 6.79 -29.44
C SER A 61 -35.25 8.24 -29.07
N ASP A 62 -33.97 8.63 -29.18
CA ASP A 62 -33.45 9.95 -28.82
C ASP A 62 -33.12 10.82 -30.04
N LYS A 63 -33.46 10.35 -31.26
CA LYS A 63 -33.01 10.92 -32.55
C LYS A 63 -33.16 12.43 -32.75
N ALA A 64 -34.07 13.06 -32.03
CA ALA A 64 -34.36 14.49 -32.11
C ALA A 64 -33.70 15.33 -30.99
N HIS A 65 -32.80 14.72 -30.22
CA HIS A 65 -32.12 15.33 -29.08
C HIS A 65 -30.61 15.21 -29.22
N LEU A 66 -29.92 16.19 -28.65
CA LEU A 66 -28.50 16.10 -28.35
C LEU A 66 -28.32 15.35 -27.02
N SER A 67 -27.49 14.30 -27.02
CA SER A 67 -26.99 13.68 -25.79
C SER A 67 -25.56 14.18 -25.52
N ILE A 68 -25.23 14.49 -24.27
CA ILE A 68 -23.90 14.99 -23.91
C ILE A 68 -23.43 14.44 -22.57
N TYR A 69 -22.16 14.06 -22.51
CA TYR A 69 -21.53 13.43 -21.37
C TYR A 69 -20.13 13.97 -21.13
N LEU A 70 -19.78 14.16 -19.86
CA LEU A 70 -18.43 14.39 -19.38
C LEU A 70 -17.83 13.04 -18.97
N ALA A 71 -16.69 12.69 -19.54
CA ALA A 71 -16.00 11.42 -19.30
C ALA A 71 -14.59 11.64 -18.75
N VAL A 72 -14.09 10.64 -18.01
CA VAL A 72 -12.76 10.64 -17.41
C VAL A 72 -12.12 9.25 -17.49
N ASN A 73 -10.78 9.20 -17.53
CA ASN A 73 -10.01 7.96 -17.64
C ASN A 73 -9.88 7.15 -16.33
N LYS A 74 -10.18 7.72 -15.16
CA LYS A 74 -10.17 7.02 -13.85
C LYS A 74 -11.36 7.48 -12.99
N PRO A 75 -11.83 6.68 -12.03
CA PRO A 75 -12.96 7.04 -11.17
C PRO A 75 -12.82 8.41 -10.49
N ALA A 76 -13.86 9.26 -10.55
CA ALA A 76 -13.86 10.60 -9.97
C ALA A 76 -15.25 11.02 -9.44
N LYS A 77 -15.34 12.17 -8.76
CA LYS A 77 -16.61 12.78 -8.30
C LYS A 77 -16.64 14.29 -8.62
N PRO A 78 -16.75 14.67 -9.91
CA PRO A 78 -16.72 16.07 -10.31
C PRO A 78 -18.03 16.79 -9.98
N LYS A 79 -17.96 18.11 -9.72
CA LYS A 79 -19.11 19.00 -9.92
C LYS A 79 -19.00 19.58 -11.33
N PHE A 80 -20.05 19.52 -12.13
CA PHE A 80 -19.98 20.02 -13.51
C PHE A 80 -21.30 20.68 -13.93
N SER A 81 -21.22 21.52 -14.95
CA SER A 81 -22.38 22.13 -15.61
C SER A 81 -22.11 22.31 -17.10
N PHE A 82 -23.15 22.19 -17.90
CA PHE A 82 -23.12 22.48 -19.33
C PHE A 82 -23.89 23.78 -19.60
N ALA A 83 -23.41 24.56 -20.57
CA ALA A 83 -24.03 25.79 -21.05
C ALA A 83 -23.90 25.87 -22.57
N ILE A 84 -24.92 26.42 -23.24
CA ILE A 84 -24.93 26.61 -24.69
C ILE A 84 -24.99 28.10 -24.99
N ASP A 85 -23.99 28.62 -25.72
CA ASP A 85 -23.84 30.03 -26.09
C ASP A 85 -24.12 31.03 -24.94
N GLY A 86 -23.61 30.72 -23.75
CA GLY A 86 -23.74 31.56 -22.54
C GLY A 86 -25.08 31.43 -21.81
N THR A 87 -26.05 30.71 -22.38
CA THR A 87 -27.30 30.38 -21.70
C THR A 87 -27.07 29.11 -20.87
N SER A 88 -27.23 29.21 -19.55
CA SER A 88 -27.26 28.02 -18.69
C SER A 88 -28.58 27.31 -18.92
N ILE A 89 -28.57 26.37 -19.85
CA ILE A 89 -29.73 25.57 -20.24
C ILE A 89 -29.83 24.45 -19.21
N GLN A 90 -30.68 24.63 -18.18
CA GLN A 90 -31.02 23.55 -17.25
C GLN A 90 -32.00 22.58 -17.92
N PHE A 91 -31.49 21.63 -18.68
CA PHE A 91 -32.32 20.58 -19.26
C PHE A 91 -31.67 19.22 -19.08
N ALA A 92 -32.21 18.43 -18.16
CA ALA A 92 -32.77 17.09 -18.40
C ALA A 92 -32.83 16.25 -17.10
N GLN A 93 -33.99 15.62 -16.90
CA GLN A 93 -34.44 14.91 -15.69
C GLN A 93 -33.79 13.53 -15.44
N ASN A 94 -32.92 13.04 -16.33
CA ASN A 94 -32.26 11.74 -16.19
C ASN A 94 -30.76 11.89 -16.43
N ALA A 95 -30.02 12.24 -15.38
CA ALA A 95 -28.56 12.17 -15.40
C ALA A 95 -28.13 10.71 -15.21
N THR A 96 -27.47 10.13 -16.20
CA THR A 96 -26.77 8.85 -15.99
C THR A 96 -25.46 9.14 -15.29
N SER A 97 -25.26 8.56 -14.11
CA SER A 97 -24.02 8.68 -13.33
C SER A 97 -23.35 7.32 -13.20
N SER A 98 -22.11 7.23 -13.68
CA SER A 98 -21.20 6.12 -13.39
C SER A 98 -19.99 6.62 -12.59
N SER A 99 -18.98 5.79 -12.36
CA SER A 99 -17.72 6.22 -11.74
C SER A 99 -16.84 7.04 -12.67
N THR A 100 -17.05 7.00 -13.99
CA THR A 100 -16.15 7.60 -15.01
C THR A 100 -16.86 8.43 -16.08
N CYS A 101 -18.19 8.53 -16.03
CA CYS A 101 -18.98 9.24 -17.03
C CYS A 101 -20.28 9.78 -16.41
N TRP A 102 -20.57 11.06 -16.67
CA TRP A 102 -21.74 11.77 -16.17
C TRP A 102 -22.32 12.69 -17.24
N GLY A 103 -23.63 12.70 -17.39
CA GLY A 103 -24.27 13.64 -18.33
C GLY A 103 -25.73 13.35 -18.56
N HIS A 104 -26.23 13.83 -19.69
CA HIS A 104 -27.66 13.88 -19.99
C HIS A 104 -27.95 13.24 -21.34
N ARG A 105 -28.79 12.21 -21.30
CA ARG A 105 -29.21 11.46 -22.49
C ARG A 105 -30.10 12.27 -23.43
N LYS A 106 -30.96 13.16 -22.91
CA LYS A 106 -31.79 14.10 -23.68
C LYS A 106 -31.52 15.55 -23.28
N TYR A 107 -30.29 16.01 -23.46
CA TYR A 107 -29.84 17.31 -22.96
C TYR A 107 -30.60 18.49 -23.59
N ALA A 108 -30.74 18.52 -24.92
CA ALA A 108 -31.51 19.57 -25.61
C ALA A 108 -32.13 19.02 -26.89
N SER A 109 -33.38 19.40 -27.17
CA SER A 109 -34.03 19.04 -28.43
C SER A 109 -33.50 19.87 -29.60
N HIS A 110 -33.50 19.32 -30.82
CA HIS A 110 -33.04 20.05 -31.99
C HIS A 110 -33.83 21.33 -32.26
N SER A 111 -35.13 21.37 -31.92
CA SER A 111 -35.94 22.59 -32.04
C SER A 111 -35.45 23.71 -31.13
N GLN A 112 -34.96 23.38 -29.93
CA GLN A 112 -34.36 24.34 -29.00
C GLN A 112 -32.97 24.80 -29.44
N LEU A 113 -32.21 23.95 -30.14
CA LEU A 113 -30.85 24.26 -30.60
C LEU A 113 -30.83 25.10 -31.87
N ARG A 114 -31.76 24.87 -32.80
CA ARG A 114 -31.82 25.54 -34.11
C ARG A 114 -31.69 27.07 -34.05
N PRO A 115 -32.36 27.80 -33.13
CA PRO A 115 -32.25 29.26 -33.03
C PRO A 115 -30.89 29.75 -32.51
N LEU A 116 -30.13 28.89 -31.83
CA LEU A 116 -28.86 29.25 -31.19
C LEU A 116 -27.67 29.20 -32.16
N PHE A 117 -27.82 28.56 -33.33
CA PHE A 117 -26.77 28.49 -34.34
C PHE A 117 -26.44 29.88 -34.91
N ARG A 118 -25.22 30.36 -34.66
CA ARG A 118 -24.67 31.59 -35.26
C ARG A 118 -23.68 31.20 -36.34
N GLY A 119 -23.99 31.53 -37.60
CA GLY A 119 -23.13 31.17 -38.74
C GLY A 119 -22.97 29.66 -38.95
N GLY A 120 -23.95 28.86 -38.52
CA GLY A 120 -23.88 27.39 -38.62
C GLY A 120 -23.04 26.73 -37.53
N VAL A 121 -22.63 27.47 -36.50
CA VAL A 121 -21.86 26.97 -35.35
C VAL A 121 -22.63 27.19 -34.05
N LEU A 122 -22.50 26.27 -33.12
CA LEU A 122 -23.10 26.26 -31.79
C LEU A 122 -22.00 26.00 -30.75
N ASN A 123 -21.79 26.90 -29.80
CA ASN A 123 -20.77 26.71 -28.78
C ASN A 123 -21.35 26.10 -27.52
N ILE A 124 -20.84 24.93 -27.14
CA ILE A 124 -21.18 24.28 -25.87
C ILE A 124 -19.99 24.43 -24.94
N ARG A 125 -20.21 25.07 -23.80
CA ARG A 125 -19.23 25.20 -22.74
C ARG A 125 -19.58 24.28 -21.59
N CYS A 126 -18.66 23.40 -21.23
CA CYS A 126 -18.71 22.65 -19.99
C CYS A 126 -17.81 23.34 -18.97
N SER A 127 -18.33 23.62 -17.79
CA SER A 127 -17.54 24.06 -16.65
C SER A 127 -17.44 22.90 -15.67
N VAL A 128 -16.21 22.51 -15.34
CA VAL A 128 -15.94 21.45 -14.37
C VAL A 128 -15.30 22.11 -13.16
N GLU A 129 -15.96 21.96 -12.01
CA GLU A 129 -15.45 22.38 -10.73
C GLU A 129 -14.88 21.18 -9.99
N PHE A 130 -13.60 21.30 -9.66
CA PHE A 130 -12.88 20.29 -8.92
C PHE A 130 -12.78 20.75 -7.46
N GLN A 131 -13.25 19.92 -6.53
CA GLN A 131 -12.86 20.05 -5.14
C GLN A 131 -11.46 19.45 -4.99
N VAL A 132 -10.44 20.20 -5.42
CA VAL A 132 -9.04 19.81 -5.22
C VAL A 132 -8.59 20.41 -3.91
N GLY A 133 -8.36 19.56 -2.90
CA GLY A 133 -7.35 19.91 -1.90
C GLY A 133 -6.02 20.00 -2.63
N VAL A 134 -5.39 21.18 -2.63
CA VAL A 134 -4.18 21.51 -3.42
C VAL A 134 -3.25 20.29 -3.53
N PRO A 135 -2.94 19.78 -4.74
CA PRO A 135 -2.16 18.56 -4.85
C PRO A 135 -0.75 18.82 -4.33
N LEU A 136 -0.23 17.84 -3.60
CA LEU A 136 1.10 17.93 -3.02
C LEU A 136 2.18 18.22 -4.06
N SER A 137 2.03 17.71 -5.29
CA SER A 137 2.94 17.98 -6.41
C SER A 137 3.04 19.46 -6.82
N PHE A 138 1.98 20.24 -6.65
CA PHE A 138 2.00 21.68 -6.94
C PHE A 138 2.65 22.49 -5.81
N LEU A 139 2.43 22.08 -4.56
CA LEU A 139 3.17 22.63 -3.42
C LEU A 139 4.65 22.26 -3.52
N LYS A 140 4.98 21.03 -3.94
CA LYS A 140 6.35 20.59 -4.24
C LYS A 140 6.99 21.44 -5.34
N ALA A 141 6.32 21.67 -6.46
CA ALA A 141 6.87 22.46 -7.57
C ALA A 141 7.10 23.94 -7.20
N ARG A 142 6.17 24.58 -6.46
CA ARG A 142 6.35 25.96 -5.99
C ARG A 142 7.39 26.10 -4.86
N LEU A 143 7.48 25.10 -3.98
CA LEU A 143 8.56 25.04 -3.00
C LEU A 143 9.90 24.80 -3.69
N PHE A 144 9.96 23.95 -4.72
CA PHE A 144 11.18 23.67 -5.50
C PHE A 144 11.75 24.93 -6.14
N GLU A 145 10.92 25.80 -6.74
CA GLU A 145 11.37 27.09 -7.29
C GLU A 145 11.84 28.09 -6.22
N SER A 146 11.43 27.90 -4.97
CA SER A 146 11.83 28.75 -3.83
C SER A 146 13.00 28.17 -3.01
N CYS A 147 13.24 26.85 -3.08
CA CYS A 147 14.16 26.13 -2.20
C CYS A 147 15.59 26.05 -2.75
N SER A 148 16.26 27.20 -2.83
CA SER A 148 17.60 27.28 -2.24
C SER A 148 17.42 27.49 -0.73
N HIS A 149 18.44 27.38 0.13
CA HIS A 149 18.32 27.47 1.60
C HIS A 149 17.75 28.79 2.19
N VAL A 150 17.13 29.63 1.36
CA VAL A 150 16.54 30.91 1.67
C VAL A 150 15.11 30.64 2.15
N ASP A 151 14.82 30.95 3.42
CA ASP A 151 13.48 30.90 4.07
C ASP A 151 13.03 29.61 4.77
N THR A 152 13.94 28.69 5.12
CA THR A 152 13.59 27.59 6.06
C THR A 152 13.27 28.14 7.46
N ASP A 153 12.17 27.69 8.05
CA ASP A 153 11.64 28.19 9.34
C ASP A 153 11.70 27.16 10.49
N LEU A 154 12.19 25.95 10.21
CA LEU A 154 12.36 24.87 11.18
C LEU A 154 13.66 24.08 10.94
N GLU A 155 14.23 23.55 12.01
CA GLU A 155 15.40 22.66 11.96
C GLU A 155 15.07 21.32 12.66
N LEU A 156 15.25 20.21 11.94
CA LEU A 156 15.23 18.87 12.51
C LEU A 156 16.63 18.52 13.01
N VAL A 157 16.79 18.19 14.27
CA VAL A 157 18.08 17.95 14.92
C VAL A 157 18.20 16.48 15.28
N MET A 158 19.24 15.82 14.79
CA MET A 158 19.67 14.48 15.17
C MET A 158 21.03 14.58 15.88
N GLU A 159 21.48 13.51 16.52
CA GLU A 159 22.78 13.48 17.20
C GLU A 159 23.95 13.84 16.26
N SER A 160 23.90 13.36 15.02
CA SER A 160 24.97 13.51 14.02
C SER A 160 24.85 14.74 13.12
N GLY A 161 23.78 15.54 13.23
CA GLY A 161 23.61 16.74 12.41
C GLY A 161 22.18 17.26 12.36
N SER A 162 21.93 18.28 11.54
CA SER A 162 20.61 18.90 11.43
C SER A 162 20.17 19.18 9.98
N VAL A 163 18.87 19.08 9.74
CA VAL A 163 18.24 19.33 8.44
C VAL A 163 17.28 20.51 8.56
N LYS A 164 17.54 21.58 7.80
CA LYS A 164 16.64 22.74 7.71
C LYS A 164 15.50 22.46 6.75
N VAL A 165 14.28 22.77 7.18
CA VAL A 165 13.03 22.42 6.48
C VAL A 165 11.98 23.53 6.61
N HIS A 166 10.93 23.43 5.80
CA HIS A 166 9.75 24.27 5.90
C HIS A 166 8.67 23.57 6.75
N LYS A 167 8.28 24.20 7.85
CA LYS A 167 7.23 23.73 8.76
C LYS A 167 5.91 23.47 8.03
N SER A 168 5.57 24.35 7.09
CA SER A 168 4.34 24.27 6.28
C SER A 168 4.31 23.01 5.42
N LEU A 169 5.43 22.64 4.78
CA LEU A 169 5.51 21.43 3.98
C LEU A 169 5.44 20.18 4.86
N LEU A 170 6.18 20.15 5.97
CA LEU A 170 6.12 19.02 6.89
C LEU A 170 4.70 18.79 7.44
N SER A 171 4.02 19.87 7.84
CA SER A 171 2.62 19.81 8.27
C SER A 171 1.70 19.22 7.20
N LEU A 172 1.99 19.51 5.93
CA LEU A 172 1.13 19.08 4.83
C LEU A 172 1.31 17.59 4.50
N ILE A 173 2.53 17.07 4.62
CA ILE A 173 2.85 15.69 4.24
C ILE A 173 2.76 14.69 5.39
N SER A 174 2.75 15.20 6.63
CA SER A 174 2.76 14.41 7.85
C SER A 174 1.69 14.94 8.81
N PRO A 175 0.63 14.17 9.06
CA PRO A 175 -0.32 14.47 10.12
C PRO A 175 0.33 14.58 11.51
N VAL A 176 1.41 13.82 11.75
CA VAL A 176 2.16 13.87 13.01
C VAL A 176 2.85 15.23 13.17
N PHE A 177 3.57 15.70 12.16
CA PHE A 177 4.15 17.05 12.20
C PHE A 177 3.06 18.12 12.24
N HIS A 178 1.94 17.96 11.52
CA HIS A 178 0.82 18.89 11.60
C HIS A 178 0.31 19.05 13.04
N ALA A 179 0.06 17.93 13.72
CA ALA A 179 -0.39 17.91 15.10
C ALA A 179 0.65 18.52 16.06
N MET A 180 1.93 18.17 15.87
CA MET A 180 3.06 18.75 16.62
C MET A 180 3.10 20.28 16.51
N PHE A 181 2.64 20.82 15.39
CA PHE A 181 2.70 22.24 15.06
C PHE A 181 1.39 23.02 15.27
N LEU A 182 0.30 22.35 15.65
CA LEU A 182 -1.03 22.95 15.80
C LEU A 182 -1.16 23.79 17.08
N HIS A 183 -0.41 23.43 18.12
CA HIS A 183 -0.43 24.07 19.44
C HIS A 183 0.88 24.79 19.73
N ASP A 184 0.86 25.75 20.66
CA ASP A 184 2.01 26.57 21.06
C ASP A 184 3.04 25.76 21.88
N THR A 185 3.58 24.70 21.27
CA THR A 185 4.49 23.74 21.89
C THR A 185 5.93 24.28 21.98
N VAL A 186 6.77 23.62 22.78
CA VAL A 186 8.17 24.04 22.99
C VAL A 186 8.95 24.04 21.67
N GLU A 187 8.65 23.09 20.78
CA GLU A 187 9.23 22.93 19.44
C GLU A 187 8.90 24.13 18.53
N LEU A 188 7.71 24.72 18.70
CA LEU A 188 7.26 25.88 17.96
C LEU A 188 7.99 27.17 18.40
N LYS A 189 8.36 27.24 19.68
CA LYS A 189 9.12 28.35 20.28
C LYS A 189 10.63 28.25 20.00
N SER A 190 11.17 27.03 20.01
CA SER A 190 12.59 26.78 19.74
C SER A 190 12.93 26.78 18.25
N LYS A 191 11.93 26.60 17.36
CA LYS A 191 12.11 26.33 15.92
C LYS A 191 12.96 25.08 15.63
N LYS A 192 13.06 24.17 16.61
CA LYS A 192 13.85 22.94 16.53
C LYS A 192 13.01 21.75 16.98
N VAL A 193 13.09 20.66 16.22
CA VAL A 193 12.50 19.36 16.57
C VAL A 193 13.62 18.35 16.70
N GLU A 194 13.72 17.72 17.85
CA GLU A 194 14.71 16.66 18.09
C GLU A 194 14.19 15.31 17.57
N ILE A 195 15.05 14.61 16.82
CA ILE A 195 14.78 13.29 16.27
C ILE A 195 15.87 12.35 16.76
N THR A 196 15.52 11.52 17.74
CA THR A 196 16.45 10.59 18.40
C THR A 196 16.48 9.19 17.78
N ASP A 197 15.43 8.82 17.05
CA ASP A 197 15.22 7.43 16.61
C ASP A 197 15.74 7.16 15.19
N PHE A 198 16.35 8.15 14.53
CA PHE A 198 16.83 8.05 13.16
C PHE A 198 18.13 8.81 12.94
N ASP A 199 19.00 8.22 12.13
CA ASP A 199 20.25 8.84 11.70
C ASP A 199 20.02 10.00 10.73
N PHE A 200 20.99 10.92 10.68
CA PHE A 200 20.97 12.08 9.79
C PHE A 200 20.70 11.72 8.33
N ASP A 201 21.37 10.69 7.80
CA ASP A 201 21.25 10.30 6.39
C ASP A 201 19.84 9.83 6.02
N VAL A 202 19.18 9.09 6.94
CA VAL A 202 17.80 8.62 6.76
C VAL A 202 16.84 9.79 6.73
N VAL A 203 16.96 10.71 7.70
CA VAL A 203 16.10 11.90 7.76
C VAL A 203 16.34 12.79 6.55
N LYS A 204 17.59 13.04 6.19
CA LYS A 204 17.95 13.86 5.02
C LYS A 204 17.38 13.28 3.74
N ALA A 205 17.56 11.98 3.50
CA ALA A 205 17.02 11.30 2.33
C ALA A 205 15.47 11.34 2.30
N ALA A 206 14.82 11.08 3.44
CA ALA A 206 13.35 11.15 3.56
C ALA A 206 12.81 12.54 3.23
N ILE A 207 13.47 13.58 3.76
CA ILE A 207 13.14 14.96 3.46
C ILE A 207 13.39 15.25 1.99
N ASP A 208 14.56 14.95 1.44
CA ASP A 208 14.85 15.21 0.03
C ASP A 208 13.86 14.51 -0.90
N PHE A 209 13.46 13.27 -0.60
CA PHE A 209 12.40 12.57 -1.30
C PHE A 209 11.07 13.31 -1.27
N CYS A 210 10.69 13.88 -0.12
CA CYS A 210 9.49 14.69 -0.01
C CYS A 210 9.57 15.98 -0.85
N TYR A 211 10.77 16.54 -1.02
CA TYR A 211 11.06 17.70 -1.86
C TYR A 211 11.32 17.36 -3.34
N ASP A 212 11.23 16.08 -3.72
CA ASP A 212 11.53 15.59 -5.08
C ASP A 212 13.00 15.85 -5.49
N ARG A 213 13.91 15.75 -4.51
CA ARG A 213 15.38 15.87 -4.65
C ARG A 213 16.10 14.55 -4.37
N ALA A 214 15.38 13.43 -4.43
CA ALA A 214 15.96 12.13 -4.12
C ALA A 214 17.02 11.73 -5.16
N GLU A 215 18.17 11.28 -4.67
CA GLU A 215 19.22 10.69 -5.47
C GLU A 215 19.07 9.15 -5.51
N LEU A 216 20.08 8.45 -6.03
CA LEU A 216 20.17 6.99 -5.95
C LEU A 216 20.23 6.57 -4.48
N LEU A 217 19.26 5.76 -4.05
CA LEU A 217 19.14 5.31 -2.65
C LEU A 217 19.60 3.86 -2.50
N SER A 218 20.37 3.57 -1.44
CA SER A 218 20.64 2.19 -1.02
C SER A 218 19.40 1.57 -0.38
N VAL A 219 19.37 0.23 -0.29
CA VAL A 219 18.22 -0.48 0.34
C VAL A 219 18.14 -0.17 1.83
N GLU A 220 19.27 0.04 2.50
CA GLU A 220 19.36 0.47 3.90
C GLU A 220 18.68 1.82 4.09
N LEU A 221 18.97 2.80 3.24
CA LEU A 221 18.32 4.10 3.27
C LEU A 221 16.83 3.99 2.97
N ILE A 222 16.42 3.19 1.98
CA ILE A 222 15.00 2.97 1.66
C ILE A 222 14.26 2.40 2.88
N VAL A 223 14.81 1.38 3.54
CA VAL A 223 14.21 0.78 4.75
C VAL A 223 14.16 1.79 5.89
N GLY A 224 15.22 2.57 6.10
CA GLY A 224 15.22 3.65 7.09
C GLY A 224 14.14 4.70 6.82
N MET A 225 14.03 5.15 5.56
CA MET A 225 13.02 6.11 5.13
C MET A 225 11.60 5.56 5.30
N LEU A 226 11.38 4.26 5.02
CA LEU A 226 10.09 3.61 5.26
C LEU A 226 9.71 3.62 6.74
N ARG A 227 10.65 3.29 7.64
CA ARG A 227 10.43 3.38 9.10
C ARG A 227 10.16 4.82 9.55
N PHE A 228 10.88 5.78 8.98
CA PHE A 228 10.63 7.22 9.22
C PHE A 228 9.23 7.62 8.76
N GLY A 229 8.84 7.17 7.55
CA GLY A 229 7.52 7.40 6.99
C GLY A 229 6.41 6.79 7.84
N ASP A 230 6.60 5.61 8.40
CA ASP A 230 5.64 5.00 9.32
C ASP A 230 5.51 5.81 10.63
N LYS A 231 6.64 6.17 11.26
CA LYS A 231 6.62 6.90 12.54
C LYS A 231 5.97 8.28 12.42
N TYR A 232 6.19 8.98 11.32
CA TYR A 232 5.64 10.32 11.09
C TYR A 232 4.41 10.33 10.17
N ASP A 233 3.82 9.18 9.84
CA ASP A 233 2.66 9.03 8.94
C ASP A 233 2.83 9.80 7.60
N ILE A 234 3.97 9.60 6.94
CA ILE A 234 4.30 10.21 5.65
C ILE A 234 3.98 9.21 4.53
N LYS A 235 2.70 9.17 4.14
CA LYS A 235 2.19 8.22 3.14
C LYS A 235 2.90 8.27 1.78
N THR A 236 3.40 9.44 1.39
CA THR A 236 4.14 9.59 0.12
C THR A 236 5.38 8.69 0.10
N ILE A 237 6.09 8.60 1.24
CA ILE A 237 7.26 7.74 1.38
C ILE A 237 6.82 6.28 1.43
N THR A 238 5.92 5.93 2.36
CA THR A 238 5.55 4.53 2.61
C THR A 238 4.93 3.86 1.39
N VAL A 239 3.99 4.53 0.70
CA VAL A 239 3.34 3.97 -0.48
C VAL A 239 4.33 3.82 -1.65
N GLN A 240 5.12 4.85 -1.95
CA GLN A 240 5.99 4.80 -3.14
C GLN A 240 7.17 3.86 -2.93
N LEU A 241 7.85 3.95 -1.78
CA LEU A 241 9.03 3.12 -1.53
C LEU A 241 8.69 1.64 -1.30
N GLU A 242 7.52 1.31 -0.74
CA GLU A 242 7.09 -0.10 -0.61
C GLU A 242 6.83 -0.75 -1.98
N THR A 243 6.40 0.02 -2.99
CA THR A 243 6.16 -0.54 -4.34
C THR A 243 7.45 -0.93 -5.05
N ILE A 244 8.57 -0.26 -4.74
CA ILE A 244 9.87 -0.54 -5.36
C ILE A 244 10.71 -1.52 -4.55
N LEU A 245 10.44 -1.68 -3.25
CA LEU A 245 11.25 -2.53 -2.37
C LEU A 245 11.34 -4.00 -2.84
N PRO A 246 10.26 -4.65 -3.35
CA PRO A 246 10.35 -5.99 -3.94
C PRO A 246 11.29 -6.08 -5.14
N CYS A 247 11.40 -5.03 -5.95
CA CYS A 247 12.32 -4.98 -7.10
C CYS A 247 13.79 -4.93 -6.69
N ASN A 248 14.07 -4.62 -5.41
CA ASN A 248 15.41 -4.58 -4.84
C ASN A 248 15.77 -5.88 -4.09
N LEU A 249 14.96 -6.94 -4.21
CA LEU A 249 15.28 -8.25 -3.64
C LEU A 249 16.44 -8.91 -4.40
N THR A 250 17.57 -9.03 -3.70
CA THR A 250 18.75 -9.78 -4.09
C THR A 250 19.16 -10.67 -2.92
N ILE A 251 20.11 -11.58 -3.13
CA ILE A 251 20.64 -12.40 -2.03
C ILE A 251 21.22 -11.50 -0.91
N ALA A 252 21.97 -10.47 -1.28
CA ALA A 252 22.59 -9.54 -0.34
C ALA A 252 21.57 -8.71 0.46
N THR A 253 20.49 -8.27 -0.18
CA THR A 253 19.48 -7.39 0.42
C THR A 253 18.33 -8.16 1.10
N PHE A 254 18.25 -9.48 0.89
CA PHE A 254 17.15 -10.32 1.38
C PHE A 254 16.93 -10.19 2.89
N CYS A 255 17.98 -10.35 3.70
CA CYS A 255 17.87 -10.37 5.16
C CYS A 255 17.36 -9.03 5.71
N LEU A 256 17.82 -7.93 5.13
CA LEU A 256 17.38 -6.58 5.50
C LEU A 256 15.89 -6.36 5.15
N ILE A 257 15.49 -6.71 3.93
CA ILE A 257 14.11 -6.52 3.46
C ILE A 257 13.14 -7.39 4.23
N VAL A 258 13.48 -8.67 4.49
CA VAL A 258 12.60 -9.59 5.21
C VAL A 258 12.45 -9.20 6.69
N GLN A 259 13.52 -8.67 7.30
CA GLN A 259 13.47 -8.14 8.66
C GLN A 259 12.59 -6.90 8.73
N TYR A 260 12.75 -5.94 7.81
CA TYR A 260 11.84 -4.80 7.70
C TYR A 260 10.38 -5.23 7.53
N ALA A 261 10.13 -6.19 6.63
CA ALA A 261 8.79 -6.68 6.36
C ALA A 261 8.13 -7.32 7.60
N TYR A 262 8.92 -7.97 8.45
CA TYR A 262 8.47 -8.54 9.71
C TYR A 262 8.21 -7.48 10.77
N ASP A 263 9.20 -6.61 11.04
CA ASP A 263 9.13 -5.59 12.08
C ASP A 263 7.97 -4.61 11.84
N CYS A 264 7.76 -4.23 10.58
CA CYS A 264 6.69 -3.31 10.18
C CYS A 264 5.38 -4.02 9.80
N SER A 265 5.25 -5.34 10.04
CA SER A 265 4.02 -6.10 9.77
C SER A 265 3.50 -5.94 8.33
N ARG A 266 4.36 -6.19 7.34
CA ARG A 266 4.08 -6.09 5.90
C ARG A 266 3.88 -7.48 5.27
N PRO A 267 2.67 -8.08 5.35
CA PRO A 267 2.44 -9.46 4.90
C PRO A 267 2.60 -9.65 3.39
N GLY A 268 2.26 -8.64 2.58
CA GLY A 268 2.47 -8.68 1.14
C GLY A 268 3.96 -8.81 0.77
N LEU A 269 4.81 -8.01 1.41
CA LEU A 269 6.26 -8.05 1.22
C LEU A 269 6.85 -9.36 1.76
N LEU A 270 6.41 -9.84 2.93
CA LEU A 270 6.81 -11.15 3.45
C LEU A 270 6.48 -12.30 2.49
N SER A 271 5.36 -12.21 1.78
CA SER A 271 5.00 -13.19 0.75
C SER A 271 6.00 -13.17 -0.42
N GLU A 272 6.37 -11.98 -0.91
CA GLU A 272 7.38 -11.84 -1.96
C GLU A 272 8.76 -12.32 -1.51
N CYS A 273 9.19 -11.98 -0.28
CA CYS A 273 10.41 -12.51 0.32
C CYS A 273 10.37 -14.05 0.38
N SER A 274 9.25 -14.64 0.79
CA SER A 274 9.10 -16.10 0.88
C SER A 274 9.22 -16.77 -0.50
N LYS A 275 8.63 -16.17 -1.55
CA LYS A 275 8.76 -16.65 -2.93
C LYS A 275 10.22 -16.56 -3.41
N PHE A 276 10.90 -15.46 -3.09
CA PHE A 276 12.31 -15.27 -3.42
C PHE A 276 13.20 -16.29 -2.69
N PHE A 277 12.96 -16.51 -1.40
CA PHE A 277 13.67 -17.48 -0.57
C PHE A 277 13.59 -18.88 -1.17
N LYS A 278 12.41 -19.32 -1.61
CA LYS A 278 12.22 -20.63 -2.25
C LYS A 278 13.14 -20.85 -3.46
N ARG A 279 13.43 -19.80 -4.24
CA ARG A 279 14.27 -19.89 -5.45
C ARG A 279 15.77 -19.87 -5.14
N HIS A 280 16.16 -19.23 -4.05
CA HIS A 280 17.57 -18.97 -3.70
C HIS A 280 17.99 -19.57 -2.35
N GLN A 281 17.22 -20.54 -1.84
CA GLN A 281 17.34 -21.12 -0.50
C GLN A 281 18.78 -21.42 -0.10
N LEU A 282 19.50 -22.22 -0.91
CA LEU A 282 20.88 -22.65 -0.60
C LEU A 282 21.86 -21.49 -0.41
N GLN A 283 21.71 -20.42 -1.19
CA GLN A 283 22.60 -19.26 -1.12
C GLN A 283 22.27 -18.38 0.09
N ILE A 284 20.98 -18.20 0.38
CA ILE A 284 20.52 -17.40 1.51
C ILE A 284 20.85 -18.07 2.84
N THR A 285 20.64 -19.39 2.94
CA THR A 285 20.88 -20.13 4.20
C THR A 285 22.36 -20.23 4.56
N ALA A 286 23.25 -20.05 3.58
CA ALA A 286 24.69 -19.99 3.80
C ALA A 286 25.16 -18.62 4.33
N MET A 287 24.31 -17.59 4.32
CA MET A 287 24.68 -16.25 4.79
C MET A 287 24.72 -16.19 6.31
N GLY A 288 25.80 -15.63 6.88
CA GLY A 288 25.88 -15.36 8.32
C GLY A 288 24.80 -14.41 8.82
N THR A 289 24.39 -13.45 7.99
CA THR A 289 23.29 -12.52 8.31
C THR A 289 21.92 -13.21 8.37
N PHE A 290 21.72 -14.30 7.64
CA PHE A 290 20.49 -15.09 7.74
C PHE A 290 20.42 -15.86 9.07
N ALA A 291 21.56 -16.43 9.51
CA ALA A 291 21.65 -17.10 10.81
C ALA A 291 21.44 -16.15 12.00
N ALA A 292 21.65 -14.85 11.80
CA ALA A 292 21.40 -13.81 12.81
C ALA A 292 19.94 -13.34 12.86
N LEU A 293 19.07 -13.77 11.94
CA LEU A 293 17.67 -13.37 11.94
C LEU A 293 16.91 -13.97 13.14
N PRO A 294 15.88 -13.28 13.65
CA PRO A 294 15.01 -13.83 14.68
C PRO A 294 14.42 -15.19 14.27
N PRO A 295 14.46 -16.23 15.12
CA PRO A 295 13.96 -17.56 14.75
C PRO A 295 12.51 -17.57 14.28
N GLN A 296 11.65 -16.77 14.92
CA GLN A 296 10.24 -16.65 14.55
C GLN A 296 10.04 -16.08 13.14
N LEU A 297 10.92 -15.14 12.72
CA LEU A 297 10.91 -14.61 11.36
C LEU A 297 11.28 -15.72 10.36
N VAL A 298 12.34 -16.48 10.64
CA VAL A 298 12.75 -17.60 9.79
C VAL A 298 11.63 -18.64 9.66
N VAL A 299 10.94 -18.96 10.76
CA VAL A 299 9.77 -19.85 10.74
C VAL A 299 8.68 -19.32 9.80
N ASN A 300 8.39 -18.02 9.84
CA ASN A 300 7.38 -17.42 8.97
C ASN A 300 7.77 -17.48 7.49
N VAL A 301 9.06 -17.23 7.18
CA VAL A 301 9.60 -17.36 5.83
C VAL A 301 9.49 -18.79 5.33
N LEU A 302 9.86 -19.78 6.15
CA LEU A 302 9.76 -21.21 5.80
C LEU A 302 8.30 -21.63 5.55
N LYS A 303 7.38 -21.23 6.43
CA LYS A 303 5.94 -21.48 6.25
C LYS A 303 5.43 -20.86 4.95
N GLY A 304 5.81 -19.63 4.65
CA GLY A 304 5.41 -18.94 3.42
C GLY A 304 6.00 -19.59 2.16
N ALA A 305 7.27 -19.98 2.19
CA ALA A 305 7.99 -20.51 1.04
C ALA A 305 7.56 -21.94 0.65
N PHE A 306 7.32 -22.79 1.65
CA PHE A 306 7.02 -24.22 1.45
C PHE A 306 5.59 -24.61 1.85
N HIS A 307 4.74 -23.64 2.18
CA HIS A 307 3.35 -23.86 2.58
C HIS A 307 3.21 -24.80 3.80
N LEU A 308 4.14 -24.70 4.74
CA LEU A 308 4.17 -25.53 5.94
C LEU A 308 3.06 -25.08 6.90
N LYS A 309 2.22 -26.02 7.34
CA LYS A 309 1.01 -25.71 8.11
C LYS A 309 1.26 -25.75 9.60
N THR A 310 2.08 -26.68 10.06
CA THR A 310 2.30 -26.94 11.48
C THR A 310 3.74 -26.65 11.88
N THR A 311 3.95 -26.41 13.18
CA THR A 311 5.30 -26.25 13.75
C THR A 311 6.18 -27.48 13.51
N LEU A 312 5.58 -28.69 13.54
CA LEU A 312 6.30 -29.93 13.26
C LEU A 312 6.75 -30.03 11.80
N ASP A 313 5.96 -29.52 10.84
CA ASP A 313 6.37 -29.49 9.43
C ASP A 313 7.60 -28.60 9.23
N VAL A 314 7.62 -27.43 9.88
CA VAL A 314 8.77 -26.51 9.87
C VAL A 314 10.00 -27.15 10.50
N LEU A 315 9.80 -27.85 11.62
CA LEU A 315 10.88 -28.50 12.35
C LEU A 315 11.48 -29.66 11.56
N HIS A 316 10.64 -30.50 10.95
CA HIS A 316 11.07 -31.57 10.06
C HIS A 316 11.86 -31.03 8.86
N PHE A 317 11.38 -29.94 8.24
CA PHE A 317 12.07 -29.26 7.15
C PHE A 317 13.42 -28.68 7.59
N ALA A 318 13.47 -27.98 8.72
CA ALA A 318 14.68 -27.35 9.24
C ALA A 318 15.81 -28.37 9.53
N ILE A 319 15.43 -29.61 9.92
CA ILE A 319 16.37 -30.70 10.22
C ILE A 319 16.89 -31.35 8.94
N ASN A 320 16.00 -31.68 8.01
CA ASN A 320 16.34 -32.51 6.86
C ASN A 320 16.84 -31.73 5.66
N ASP A 321 16.39 -30.48 5.49
CA ASP A 321 16.55 -29.77 4.22
C ASP A 321 17.49 -28.54 4.31
N VAL A 322 17.87 -28.11 5.53
CA VAL A 322 18.51 -26.79 5.69
C VAL A 322 19.55 -26.67 6.80
N GLY A 323 19.70 -27.64 7.71
CA GLY A 323 20.70 -27.55 8.79
C GLY A 323 20.52 -26.30 9.69
N LEU A 324 19.29 -25.78 9.83
CA LEU A 324 18.98 -24.58 10.61
C LEU A 324 18.90 -24.88 12.11
N ARG A 325 20.03 -25.30 12.70
CA ARG A 325 20.12 -25.71 14.12
C ARG A 325 19.54 -24.68 15.08
N PHE A 326 19.71 -23.39 14.81
CA PHE A 326 19.16 -22.33 15.66
C PHE A 326 17.61 -22.29 15.66
N VAL A 327 16.97 -22.56 14.51
CA VAL A 327 15.51 -22.67 14.41
C VAL A 327 15.02 -23.92 15.12
N VAL A 328 15.74 -25.04 14.96
CA VAL A 328 15.43 -26.30 15.63
C VAL A 328 15.43 -26.10 17.15
N ASN A 329 16.51 -25.54 17.70
CA ASN A 329 16.63 -25.29 19.14
C ASN A 329 15.51 -24.35 19.66
N HIS A 330 15.16 -23.32 18.88
CA HIS A 330 14.08 -22.40 19.24
C HIS A 330 12.70 -23.08 19.29
N LEU A 331 12.43 -24.00 18.36
CA LEU A 331 11.14 -24.68 18.26
C LEU A 331 10.99 -25.87 19.23
N GLU A 332 12.09 -26.53 19.60
CA GLU A 332 12.06 -27.68 20.50
C GLU A 332 11.73 -27.32 21.94
N SER A 333 12.26 -26.21 22.46
CA SER A 333 12.02 -25.77 23.85
C SER A 333 10.51 -25.64 24.19
N PRO A 334 9.67 -24.98 23.37
CA PRO A 334 8.22 -24.98 23.57
C PRO A 334 7.55 -26.36 23.47
N ILE A 335 8.08 -27.26 22.63
CA ILE A 335 7.52 -28.62 22.48
C ILE A 335 7.73 -29.41 23.77
N PHE A 336 8.90 -29.29 24.40
CA PHE A 336 9.16 -29.90 25.71
C PHE A 336 8.17 -29.42 26.78
N GLN A 337 7.86 -28.12 26.80
CA GLN A 337 6.99 -27.52 27.81
C GLN A 337 5.49 -27.79 27.57
N SER A 338 5.10 -28.05 26.32
CA SER A 338 3.70 -28.24 25.92
C SER A 338 3.31 -29.70 25.74
N LEU A 339 4.18 -30.64 26.12
CA LEU A 339 3.90 -32.07 26.01
C LEU A 339 2.64 -32.43 26.81
N SER A 340 1.66 -32.98 26.11
CA SER A 340 0.34 -33.33 26.64
C SER A 340 -0.17 -34.59 25.96
N SER A 341 -1.23 -35.20 26.49
CA SER A 341 -1.85 -36.37 25.85
C SER A 341 -2.29 -36.08 24.40
N ASP A 342 -2.75 -34.86 24.10
CA ASP A 342 -3.22 -34.50 22.76
C ASP A 342 -2.12 -34.51 21.68
N ASN A 343 -0.92 -34.03 22.03
CA ASN A 343 0.19 -33.92 21.07
C ASN A 343 1.24 -35.04 21.20
N PHE A 344 1.17 -35.88 22.24
CA PHE A 344 2.16 -36.89 22.59
C PHE A 344 2.62 -37.75 21.41
N CYS A 345 1.69 -38.41 20.72
CA CYS A 345 2.02 -39.34 19.63
C CYS A 345 2.71 -38.64 18.45
N ARG A 346 2.38 -37.36 18.21
CA ARG A 346 3.03 -36.56 17.16
C ARG A 346 4.47 -36.22 17.54
N VAL A 347 4.71 -35.89 18.81
CA VAL A 347 6.05 -35.59 19.34
C VAL A 347 6.92 -36.85 19.38
N VAL A 348 6.36 -38.00 19.74
CA VAL A 348 7.06 -39.30 19.71
C VAL A 348 7.53 -39.65 18.30
N ASN A 349 6.64 -39.60 17.31
CA ASN A 349 7.02 -39.88 15.92
C ASN A 349 8.15 -38.94 15.46
N TYR A 350 8.05 -37.66 15.82
CA TYR A 350 9.09 -36.69 15.53
C TYR A 350 10.44 -37.02 16.20
N ALA A 351 10.44 -37.34 17.50
CA ALA A 351 11.66 -37.62 18.27
C ALA A 351 12.45 -38.82 17.72
N TRP A 352 11.74 -39.85 17.24
CA TRP A 352 12.34 -41.02 16.62
C TRP A 352 12.77 -40.76 15.17
N GLN A 353 11.95 -40.06 14.38
CA GLN A 353 12.29 -39.75 12.98
C GLN A 353 13.54 -38.87 12.87
N CYS A 354 13.73 -37.93 13.81
CA CYS A 354 14.85 -36.99 13.82
C CYS A 354 15.99 -37.41 14.76
N SER A 355 15.95 -38.63 15.34
CA SER A 355 16.96 -39.15 16.26
C SER A 355 17.34 -38.20 17.42
N ARG A 356 16.35 -37.53 18.02
CA ARG A 356 16.56 -36.54 19.09
C ARG A 356 16.47 -37.18 20.48
N ASP A 357 17.61 -37.57 21.05
CA ASP A 357 17.64 -38.37 22.28
C ASP A 357 17.03 -37.67 23.51
N GLU A 358 17.23 -36.36 23.66
CA GLU A 358 16.61 -35.57 24.75
C GLU A 358 15.07 -35.60 24.67
N LEU A 359 14.51 -35.48 23.47
CA LEU A 359 13.07 -35.56 23.22
C LEU A 359 12.54 -36.97 23.45
N LYS A 360 13.30 -38.01 23.06
CA LYS A 360 12.94 -39.40 23.34
C LYS A 360 12.84 -39.65 24.85
N GLN A 361 13.80 -39.14 25.63
CA GLN A 361 13.80 -39.22 27.09
C GLN A 361 12.61 -38.47 27.71
N ALA A 362 12.32 -37.25 27.24
CA ALA A 362 11.16 -36.48 27.72
C ALA A 362 9.82 -37.20 27.42
N CYS A 363 9.67 -37.80 26.23
CA CYS A 363 8.50 -38.59 25.88
C CYS A 363 8.37 -39.85 26.76
N ALA A 364 9.48 -40.53 27.02
CA ALA A 364 9.52 -41.71 27.88
C ALA A 364 9.07 -41.37 29.31
N LYS A 365 9.60 -40.29 29.88
CA LYS A 365 9.21 -39.80 31.21
C LYS A 365 7.72 -39.45 31.27
N PHE A 366 7.22 -38.70 30.29
CA PHE A 366 5.80 -38.32 30.25
C PHE A 366 4.86 -39.53 30.13
N LEU A 367 5.26 -40.56 29.35
CA LEU A 367 4.51 -41.81 29.25
C LEU A 367 4.42 -42.52 30.60
N ASN A 368 5.51 -42.52 31.39
CA ASN A 368 5.51 -43.13 32.71
C ASN A 368 4.54 -42.39 33.66
N ASP A 369 4.61 -41.06 33.67
CA ASP A 369 3.77 -40.19 34.52
C ASP A 369 2.28 -40.23 34.13
N ASN A 370 1.94 -40.50 32.85
CA ASN A 370 0.59 -40.39 32.30
C ASN A 370 0.08 -41.65 31.58
N ARG A 371 0.59 -42.82 31.97
CA ARG A 371 0.40 -44.10 31.25
C ARG A 371 -1.05 -44.42 30.88
N VAL A 372 -1.99 -44.20 31.80
CA VAL A 372 -3.42 -44.51 31.58
C VAL A 372 -4.07 -43.58 30.56
N ALA A 373 -3.68 -42.30 30.54
CA ALA A 373 -4.24 -41.32 29.63
C ALA A 373 -3.69 -41.52 28.21
N VAL A 374 -2.39 -41.79 28.07
CA VAL A 374 -1.71 -41.91 26.79
C VAL A 374 -2.08 -43.21 26.05
N THR A 375 -2.17 -44.33 26.76
CA THR A 375 -2.51 -45.65 26.16
C THR A 375 -3.94 -45.75 25.65
N LYS A 376 -4.83 -44.85 26.09
CA LYS A 376 -6.23 -44.75 25.61
C LYS A 376 -6.37 -43.91 24.34
N LEU A 377 -5.31 -43.27 23.87
CA LEU A 377 -5.37 -42.43 22.67
C LEU A 377 -5.43 -43.31 21.42
N ASP A 378 -6.41 -43.05 20.55
CA ASP A 378 -6.50 -43.70 19.23
C ASP A 378 -5.27 -43.44 18.35
N SER A 379 -4.54 -42.36 18.60
CA SER A 379 -3.30 -42.04 17.90
C SER A 379 -2.10 -42.86 18.41
N PHE A 380 -2.15 -43.38 19.64
CA PHE A 380 -1.08 -44.17 20.23
C PHE A 380 -1.00 -45.57 19.61
N THR A 381 -2.15 -46.17 19.29
CA THR A 381 -2.24 -47.46 18.58
C THR A 381 -1.73 -47.40 17.13
N LYS A 382 -1.55 -46.19 16.59
CA LYS A 382 -1.03 -45.94 15.23
C LYS A 382 0.49 -45.72 15.18
N LEU A 383 1.18 -45.72 16.33
CA LEU A 383 2.64 -45.65 16.36
C LEU A 383 3.25 -46.92 15.79
N SER A 384 4.44 -46.82 15.17
CA SER A 384 5.10 -48.03 14.64
C SER A 384 5.54 -48.96 15.78
N PRO A 385 5.52 -50.30 15.56
CA PRO A 385 5.93 -51.25 16.60
C PRO A 385 7.36 -51.03 17.11
N GLU A 386 8.27 -50.59 16.24
CA GLU A 386 9.65 -50.27 16.57
C GLU A 386 9.74 -49.08 17.54
N VAL A 387 9.05 -47.98 17.21
CA VAL A 387 9.00 -46.78 18.05
C VAL A 387 8.36 -47.08 19.39
N MET A 388 7.26 -47.85 19.42
CA MET A 388 6.63 -48.27 20.68
C MET A 388 7.58 -49.11 21.54
N CYS A 389 8.27 -50.10 20.94
CA CYS A 389 9.18 -50.97 21.66
C CYS A 389 10.31 -50.18 22.32
N ASP A 390 10.94 -49.26 21.58
CA ASP A 390 12.02 -48.44 22.10
C ASP A 390 11.53 -47.40 23.11
N LEU A 391 10.35 -46.81 22.91
CA LEU A 391 9.73 -45.89 23.87
C LEU A 391 9.47 -46.58 25.21
N PHE A 392 8.94 -47.81 25.21
CA PHE A 392 8.72 -48.59 26.44
C PHE A 392 10.02 -49.01 27.11
N LYS A 393 11.06 -49.36 26.34
CA LYS A 393 12.39 -49.63 26.92
C LYS A 393 12.95 -48.40 27.64
N LEU A 394 12.86 -47.22 27.00
CA LEU A 394 13.31 -45.98 27.60
C LEU A 394 12.50 -45.64 28.85
N ALA A 395 11.16 -45.78 28.80
CA ALA A 395 10.27 -45.46 29.92
C ALA A 395 10.48 -46.37 31.14
N ASN A 396 10.91 -47.61 30.95
CA ASN A 396 11.23 -48.53 32.05
C ASN A 396 12.61 -48.25 32.68
N ASN A 397 13.47 -47.52 32.00
CA ASN A 397 14.84 -47.18 32.43
C ASN A 397 14.97 -45.73 32.95
N SER A 398 13.92 -44.92 32.81
CA SER A 398 13.82 -43.51 33.20
C SER A 398 12.95 -43.33 34.43
#